data_AF-A0A933VRC5-F1
#
_entry.id   AF-A0A933VRC5-F1
#
_cell.length_a   1.000
_cell.length_b   1.000
_cell.length_c   1.000
_cell.angle_alpha   90.00
_cell.angle_beta   90.00
_cell.angle_gamma   90.00
#
_symmetry.space_group_name_H-M   'P 1'
#
loop_
_entity.id
_entity.type
_entity.pdbx_description
1 polymer ?
#
loop_
_entity_poly.entity_id
_entity_poly.type
_entity_poly.pdbx_seq_one_letter_code
_entity_poly.pdbx_strand_id
1 'polypeptide(L)'
;MTDLAASYERCRELARAHGTTYFWATALLPRDRRPDVWALYAFARYADDIVDDLDERPTDERAAALAEFGDRFFADLRVGRSEHPVLAAVVHTVSKLELDPEVFRRFLRSMTMDLTVTGYDTYDDLLVYMDGSAAVIGEMMLPVLRPTSPRALQPAR
;
A
#
# COMPACT_ATOMS: atom_id res chain seq x y z
N MET A 1 15.39 -18.14 0.37
CA MET A 1 15.33 -16.86 -0.38
C MET A 1 14.04 -16.85 -1.16
N THR A 2 13.17 -15.87 -0.93
CA THR A 2 11.90 -15.73 -1.65
C THR A 2 12.18 -15.30 -3.09
N ASP A 3 11.61 -16.01 -4.06
CA ASP A 3 11.73 -15.64 -5.48
C ASP A 3 10.94 -14.36 -5.75
N LEU A 4 11.63 -13.34 -6.26
CA LEU A 4 11.05 -12.03 -6.55
C LEU A 4 10.00 -12.12 -7.66
N ALA A 5 10.20 -12.98 -8.67
CA ALA A 5 9.23 -13.16 -9.76
C ALA A 5 7.94 -13.77 -9.23
N ALA A 6 8.03 -14.83 -8.42
CA ALA A 6 6.89 -15.42 -7.71
C ALA A 6 6.18 -14.40 -6.80
N SER A 7 6.93 -13.51 -6.15
CA SER A 7 6.36 -12.46 -5.29
C SER A 7 5.52 -11.45 -6.07
N TYR A 8 6.00 -11.02 -7.24
CA TYR A 8 5.22 -10.15 -8.13
C TYR A 8 3.98 -10.85 -8.70
N GLU A 9 4.08 -12.14 -9.05
CA GLU A 9 2.92 -12.91 -9.50
C GLU A 9 1.88 -13.05 -8.38
N ARG A 10 2.32 -13.27 -7.14
CA ARG A 10 1.41 -13.28 -5.99
C ARG A 10 0.68 -11.96 -5.81
N CYS A 11 1.38 -10.83 -5.97
CA CYS A 11 0.76 -9.51 -5.93
C CYS A 11 -0.27 -9.33 -7.07
N ARG A 12 0.04 -9.84 -8.26
CA ARG A 12 -0.87 -9.82 -9.41
C ARG A 12 -2.15 -10.62 -9.15
N GLU A 13 -2.03 -11.81 -8.56
CA GLU A 13 -3.17 -12.65 -8.18
C GLU A 13 -4.08 -11.94 -7.18
N LEU A 14 -3.50 -11.34 -6.13
CA LEU A 14 -4.24 -10.56 -5.13
C LEU A 14 -4.98 -9.38 -5.79
N ALA A 15 -4.28 -8.61 -6.63
CA ALA A 15 -4.89 -7.50 -7.35
C ALA A 15 -6.03 -7.95 -8.27
N ARG A 16 -5.88 -9.10 -8.93
CA ARG A 16 -6.93 -9.66 -9.81
C ARG A 16 -8.15 -10.12 -9.01
N ALA A 17 -7.95 -10.71 -7.84
CA ALA A 17 -9.02 -11.27 -7.01
C ALA A 17 -9.83 -10.19 -6.28
N HIS A 18 -9.17 -9.18 -5.71
CA HIS A 18 -9.81 -8.20 -4.82
C HIS A 18 -10.00 -6.82 -5.46
N GLY A 19 -9.24 -6.51 -6.51
CA GLY A 19 -9.17 -5.18 -7.12
C GLY A 19 -9.58 -5.15 -8.57
N THR A 20 -10.65 -5.85 -8.97
CA THR A 20 -11.00 -6.08 -10.39
C THR A 20 -10.97 -4.81 -11.25
N THR A 21 -11.57 -3.70 -10.79
CA THR A 21 -11.53 -2.39 -11.48
C THR A 21 -10.09 -1.88 -11.64
N TYR A 22 -9.31 -1.84 -10.56
CA TYR A 22 -7.91 -1.38 -10.58
C TYR A 22 -7.00 -2.30 -11.38
N PHE A 23 -7.25 -3.60 -11.36
CA PHE A 23 -6.52 -4.60 -12.14
C PHE A 23 -6.70 -4.36 -13.63
N TRP A 24 -7.93 -4.11 -14.08
CA TRP A 24 -8.20 -3.81 -15.49
C TRP A 24 -7.71 -2.40 -15.89
N ALA A 25 -7.81 -1.41 -15.01
CA ALA A 25 -7.20 -0.09 -15.24
C ALA A 25 -5.67 -0.20 -15.42
N THR A 26 -5.00 -1.04 -14.62
CA THR A 26 -3.56 -1.32 -14.72
C THR A 26 -3.18 -1.90 -16.08
N ALA A 27 -4.10 -2.63 -16.75
CA ALA A 27 -3.84 -3.18 -18.08
C ALA A 27 -3.66 -2.09 -19.17
N LEU A 28 -4.11 -0.85 -18.91
CA LEU A 28 -3.88 0.30 -19.79
C LEU A 28 -2.46 0.86 -19.68
N LEU A 29 -1.70 0.51 -18.63
CA LEU A 29 -0.32 0.96 -18.45
C LEU A 29 0.67 0.15 -19.29
N PRO A 30 1.84 0.72 -19.63
CA PRO A 30 2.99 -0.01 -20.16
C PRO A 30 3.32 -1.26 -19.31
N ARG A 31 3.69 -2.36 -19.98
CA ARG A 31 3.89 -3.67 -19.34
C ARG A 31 4.94 -3.65 -18.22
N ASP A 32 5.96 -2.81 -18.34
CA ASP A 32 7.05 -2.68 -17.37
C ASP A 32 6.64 -2.01 -16.05
N ARG A 33 5.47 -1.35 -16.00
CA ARG A 33 4.97 -0.62 -14.83
C ARG A 33 3.91 -1.37 -14.03
N ARG A 34 3.22 -2.32 -14.67
CA ARG A 34 2.13 -3.09 -14.05
C ARG A 34 2.55 -3.86 -12.80
N PRO A 35 3.74 -4.50 -12.75
CA PRO A 35 4.17 -5.21 -11.55
C PRO A 35 4.29 -4.29 -10.33
N ASP A 36 4.76 -3.06 -10.53
CA ASP A 36 4.89 -2.07 -9.46
C ASP A 36 3.50 -1.66 -8.91
N VAL A 37 2.51 -1.48 -9.79
CA VAL A 37 1.11 -1.22 -9.36
C VAL A 37 0.55 -2.39 -8.55
N TRP A 38 0.74 -3.63 -9.01
CA TRP A 38 0.24 -4.80 -8.29
C TRP A 38 0.91 -4.95 -6.91
N ALA A 39 2.20 -4.67 -6.80
CA ALA A 39 2.91 -4.69 -5.52
C ALA A 39 2.35 -3.65 -4.54
N LEU A 40 2.15 -2.41 -4.98
CA LEU A 40 1.58 -1.34 -4.14
C LEU A 40 0.12 -1.65 -3.76
N TYR A 41 -0.68 -2.15 -4.70
CA TYR A 41 -2.04 -2.60 -4.42
C TYR A 41 -2.05 -3.73 -3.38
N ALA A 42 -1.17 -4.73 -3.53
CA ALA A 42 -1.10 -5.85 -2.61
C ALA A 42 -0.67 -5.42 -1.20
N PHE A 43 0.19 -4.40 -1.07
CA PHE A 43 0.52 -3.81 0.24
C PHE A 43 -0.72 -3.20 0.91
N ALA A 44 -1.43 -2.32 0.19
CA ALA A 44 -2.64 -1.68 0.72
C ALA A 44 -3.70 -2.73 1.06
N ARG A 45 -3.95 -3.68 0.16
CA ARG A 45 -4.93 -4.74 0.37
C ARG A 45 -4.61 -5.61 1.58
N TYR A 46 -3.33 -5.92 1.82
CA TYR A 46 -2.94 -6.74 2.98
C TYR A 46 -3.20 -5.99 4.29
N ALA A 47 -2.98 -4.67 4.32
CA ALA A 47 -3.32 -3.86 5.49
C ALA A 47 -4.83 -3.75 5.68
N ASP A 48 -5.59 -3.50 4.61
CA ASP A 48 -7.06 -3.50 4.63
C ASP A 48 -7.58 -4.85 5.16
N ASP A 49 -7.08 -5.98 4.66
CA ASP A 49 -7.50 -7.32 5.12
C ASP A 49 -7.26 -7.54 6.62
N ILE A 50 -6.23 -6.91 7.21
CA ILE A 50 -5.98 -6.96 8.67
C ILE A 50 -7.03 -6.14 9.43
N VAL A 51 -7.36 -4.94 8.92
CA VAL A 51 -8.32 -4.02 9.55
C VAL A 51 -9.75 -4.55 9.41
N ASP A 52 -10.11 -4.94 8.19
CA ASP A 52 -11.42 -5.41 7.77
C ASP A 52 -11.67 -6.87 8.17
N ASP A 53 -10.71 -7.58 8.78
CA ASP A 53 -10.94 -8.98 9.13
C ASP A 53 -12.22 -9.13 9.98
N LEU A 54 -13.27 -9.63 9.31
CA LEU A 54 -14.61 -9.80 9.87
C LEU A 54 -14.69 -11.07 10.71
N ASP A 55 -13.67 -11.94 10.66
CA ASP A 55 -13.58 -13.15 11.48
C ASP A 55 -13.26 -12.77 12.93
N GLU A 56 -14.25 -12.22 13.66
CA GLU A 56 -14.35 -12.05 15.13
C GLU A 56 -13.12 -11.55 15.92
N ARG A 57 -12.01 -11.19 15.26
CA ARG A 57 -10.75 -10.87 15.91
C ARG A 57 -10.91 -9.59 16.72
N PRO A 58 -10.58 -9.62 18.02
CA PRO A 58 -10.56 -8.43 18.85
C PRO A 58 -9.76 -7.30 18.21
N THR A 59 -10.21 -6.05 18.39
CA THR A 59 -9.58 -4.87 17.79
C THR A 59 -8.10 -4.73 18.17
N ASP A 60 -7.72 -5.14 19.37
CA ASP A 60 -6.33 -5.16 19.85
C ASP A 60 -5.47 -6.20 19.11
N GLU A 61 -6.01 -7.36 18.76
CA GLU A 61 -5.30 -8.35 17.92
C GLU A 61 -5.08 -7.81 16.50
N ARG A 62 -6.08 -7.16 15.91
CA ARG A 62 -5.95 -6.52 14.59
C ARG A 62 -4.94 -5.37 14.62
N ALA A 63 -4.96 -4.56 15.67
CA ALA A 63 -3.98 -3.49 15.89
C ALA A 63 -2.54 -4.04 16.00
N ALA A 64 -2.36 -5.13 16.76
CA ALA A 64 -1.06 -5.79 16.90
C ALA A 64 -0.57 -6.37 15.57
N ALA A 65 -1.45 -7.00 14.79
CA ALA A 65 -1.12 -7.54 13.48
C ALA A 65 -0.75 -6.43 12.48
N LEU A 66 -1.47 -5.30 12.48
CA LEU A 66 -1.15 -4.15 11.62
C LEU A 66 0.20 -3.54 11.99
N ALA A 67 0.48 -3.40 13.29
CA ALA A 67 1.76 -2.93 13.79
C ALA A 67 2.92 -3.88 13.38
N GLU A 68 2.75 -5.19 13.57
CA GLU A 68 3.74 -6.19 13.16
C GLU A 68 4.00 -6.15 11.65
N PHE A 69 2.94 -6.04 10.84
CA PHE A 69 3.05 -5.91 9.39
C PHE A 69 3.85 -4.66 8.99
N GLY A 70 3.54 -3.52 9.59
CA GLY A 70 4.27 -2.26 9.38
C GLY A 70 5.73 -2.35 9.79
N ASP A 71 6.01 -2.84 11.00
CA ASP A 71 7.36 -3.01 11.53
C ASP A 71 8.20 -3.94 10.66
N ARG A 72 7.60 -5.07 10.22
CA ARG A 72 8.23 -5.98 9.27
C ARG A 72 8.57 -5.28 7.97
N PHE A 73 7.62 -4.56 7.37
CA PHE A 73 7.85 -3.83 6.13
C PHE A 73 9.00 -2.82 6.26
N PHE A 74 9.03 -1.99 7.30
CA PHE A 74 10.11 -1.02 7.49
C PHE A 74 11.46 -1.67 7.82
N ALA A 75 11.46 -2.80 8.53
CA ALA A 75 12.67 -3.58 8.76
C ALA A 75 13.22 -4.17 7.46
N ASP A 76 12.37 -4.82 6.66
CA ASP A 76 12.73 -5.40 5.37
C ASP A 76 13.21 -4.32 4.39
N LEU A 77 12.56 -3.14 4.39
CA LEU A 77 12.97 -2.01 3.56
C LEU A 77 14.38 -1.52 3.90
N ARG A 78 14.73 -1.47 5.19
CA ARG A 78 16.09 -1.10 5.64
C ARG A 78 17.15 -2.10 5.18
N VAL A 79 16.80 -3.38 5.12
CA VAL A 79 17.69 -4.45 4.64
C VAL A 79 17.69 -4.53 3.11
N GLY A 80 16.69 -3.96 2.44
CA GLY A 80 16.52 -3.99 0.98
C GLY A 80 15.98 -5.33 0.45
N ARG A 81 15.50 -6.22 1.32
CA ARG A 81 14.89 -7.51 0.95
C ARG A 81 13.88 -7.96 1.99
N SER A 82 12.93 -8.77 1.57
CA SER A 82 11.94 -9.42 2.43
C SER A 82 11.88 -10.92 2.14
N GLU A 83 11.59 -11.71 3.17
CA GLU A 83 11.25 -13.13 3.03
C GLU A 83 9.74 -13.36 2.92
N HIS A 84 8.92 -12.36 3.24
CA HIS A 84 7.48 -12.41 3.09
C HIS A 84 7.09 -12.38 1.58
N PRO A 85 6.19 -13.28 1.11
CA PRO A 85 5.85 -13.45 -0.30
C PRO A 85 5.29 -12.19 -1.01
N VAL A 86 4.57 -11.32 -0.29
CA VAL A 86 4.10 -10.03 -0.83
C VAL A 86 5.15 -8.94 -0.67
N LEU A 87 5.62 -8.70 0.57
CA LEU A 87 6.58 -7.62 0.85
C LEU A 87 7.90 -7.71 0.08
N ALA A 88 8.32 -8.89 -0.40
CA ALA A 88 9.49 -8.99 -1.29
C ALA A 88 9.32 -8.14 -2.56
N ALA A 89 8.15 -8.19 -3.21
CA ALA A 89 7.83 -7.35 -4.36
C ALA A 89 7.61 -5.88 -3.97
N VAL A 90 7.04 -5.61 -2.79
CA VAL A 90 6.82 -4.24 -2.30
C VAL A 90 8.15 -3.55 -2.01
N VAL A 91 9.04 -4.16 -1.23
CA VAL A 91 10.36 -3.61 -0.90
C VAL A 91 11.21 -3.38 -2.14
N HIS A 92 11.15 -4.31 -3.10
CA HIS A 92 11.80 -4.13 -4.39
C HIS A 92 11.22 -2.93 -5.15
N THR A 93 9.89 -2.80 -5.23
CA THR A 93 9.21 -1.67 -5.89
C THR A 93 9.55 -0.33 -5.23
N VAL A 94 9.52 -0.25 -3.89
CA VAL A 94 9.84 0.95 -3.11
C VAL A 94 11.27 1.38 -3.37
N SER A 95 12.23 0.44 -3.33
CA SER A 95 13.64 0.72 -3.59
C SER A 95 13.87 1.14 -5.06
N LYS A 96 13.25 0.44 -6.01
CA LYS A 96 13.38 0.70 -7.46
C LYS A 96 12.86 2.07 -7.87
N LEU A 97 11.76 2.51 -7.25
CA LEU A 97 11.09 3.78 -7.59
C LEU A 97 11.45 4.92 -6.63
N GLU A 98 12.35 4.66 -5.66
CA GLU A 98 12.77 5.62 -4.64
C GLU A 98 11.58 6.25 -3.90
N LEU A 99 10.56 5.44 -3.57
CA LEU A 99 9.37 5.91 -2.87
C LEU A 99 9.74 6.33 -1.44
N ASP A 100 9.26 7.50 -1.02
CA ASP A 100 9.46 7.99 0.33
C ASP A 100 8.77 7.06 1.34
N PRO A 101 9.50 6.42 2.28
CA PRO A 101 8.88 5.57 3.30
C PRO A 101 7.78 6.25 4.12
N GLU A 102 7.73 7.59 4.15
CA GLU A 102 6.71 8.34 4.85
C GLU A 102 5.29 8.15 4.26
N VAL A 103 5.14 7.90 2.95
CA VAL A 103 3.80 7.61 2.39
C VAL A 103 3.20 6.33 2.99
N PHE A 104 4.05 5.36 3.33
CA PHE A 104 3.62 4.11 3.96
C PHE A 104 3.32 4.29 5.45
N ARG A 105 4.04 5.17 6.16
CA ARG A 105 3.74 5.51 7.56
C ARG A 105 2.39 6.19 7.68
N ARG A 106 2.13 7.18 6.82
CA ARG A 106 0.85 7.90 6.77
C ARG A 106 -0.31 6.96 6.42
N PHE A 107 -0.12 6.05 5.47
CA PHE A 107 -1.09 5.00 5.16
C PHE A 107 -1.38 4.08 6.36
N LEU A 108 -0.35 3.50 6.99
CA LEU A 108 -0.55 2.63 8.16
C LEU A 108 -1.19 3.37 9.35
N ARG A 109 -0.93 4.68 9.48
CA ARG A 109 -1.61 5.54 10.46
C ARG A 109 -3.10 5.63 10.18
N SER A 110 -3.55 5.86 8.94
CA SER A 110 -4.99 5.88 8.63
C SER A 110 -5.63 4.50 8.81
N MET A 111 -4.93 3.41 8.47
CA MET A 111 -5.41 2.05 8.74
C MET A 111 -5.58 1.79 10.26
N THR A 112 -4.72 2.38 11.08
CA THR A 112 -4.87 2.33 12.54
C THR A 112 -6.09 3.14 13.02
N MET A 113 -6.41 4.25 12.36
CA MET A 113 -7.61 5.03 12.66
C MET A 113 -8.87 4.22 12.36
N ASP A 114 -8.92 3.47 11.26
CA ASP A 114 -10.09 2.65 10.88
C ASP A 114 -10.45 1.57 11.92
N LEU A 115 -9.53 1.18 12.80
CA LEU A 115 -9.80 0.24 13.89
C LEU A 115 -10.67 0.82 15.02
N THR A 116 -10.68 2.15 15.19
CA THR A 116 -11.26 2.79 16.40
C THR A 116 -12.07 4.06 16.13
N VAL A 117 -11.80 4.77 15.03
CA VAL A 117 -12.46 6.03 14.68
C VAL A 117 -13.71 5.74 13.86
N THR A 118 -14.87 6.12 14.38
CA THR A 118 -16.18 5.88 13.73
C THR A 118 -16.82 7.16 13.19
N GLY A 119 -16.20 8.32 13.43
CA GLY A 119 -16.68 9.62 12.97
C GLY A 119 -15.62 10.71 13.18
N TYR A 120 -15.80 11.81 12.45
CA TYR A 120 -14.93 12.98 12.50
C TYR A 120 -15.74 14.21 12.90
N ASP A 121 -15.27 14.95 13.90
CA ASP A 121 -15.98 16.12 14.43
C ASP A 121 -15.93 17.31 13.46
N THR A 122 -14.81 17.43 12.72
CA THR A 122 -14.60 18.50 11.75
C THR A 122 -14.17 17.96 10.39
N TYR A 123 -14.31 18.80 9.37
CA TYR A 123 -13.79 18.49 8.04
C TYR A 123 -12.26 18.38 8.05
N ASP A 124 -11.57 19.15 8.88
CA ASP A 124 -10.10 19.08 9.00
C ASP A 124 -9.66 17.73 9.57
N ASP A 125 -10.41 17.16 10.52
CA ASP A 125 -10.13 15.80 11.04
C ASP A 125 -10.31 14.74 9.94
N LEU A 126 -11.34 14.90 9.10
CA LEU A 126 -11.55 14.04 7.93
C LEU A 126 -10.40 14.19 6.91
N LEU A 127 -9.89 15.40 6.69
CA LEU A 127 -8.76 15.64 5.78
C LEU A 127 -7.48 14.93 6.28
N VAL A 128 -7.24 14.88 7.59
CA VAL A 128 -6.11 14.14 8.17
C VAL A 128 -6.22 12.63 7.86
N TYR A 129 -7.43 12.08 7.93
CA TYR A 129 -7.68 10.70 7.53
C TYR A 129 -7.46 10.50 6.02
N MET A 130 -8.06 11.36 5.19
CA MET A 130 -7.98 11.28 3.73
C MET A 130 -6.55 11.42 3.19
N ASP A 131 -5.68 12.19 3.87
CA ASP A 131 -4.25 12.26 3.56
C ASP A 131 -3.63 10.84 3.59
N GLY A 132 -3.87 10.09 4.66
CA GLY A 132 -3.34 8.74 4.84
C GLY A 132 -4.11 7.65 4.07
N SER A 133 -5.43 7.75 3.91
CA SER A 133 -6.22 6.68 3.29
C SER A 133 -6.29 6.79 1.77
N ALA A 134 -6.14 7.98 1.20
CA ALA A 134 -6.32 8.21 -0.24
C ALA A 134 -5.17 9.00 -0.90
N ALA A 135 -4.77 10.15 -0.36
CA ALA A 135 -3.78 11.01 -1.00
C ALA A 135 -2.42 10.31 -1.18
N VAL A 136 -1.97 9.59 -0.15
CA VAL A 136 -0.73 8.79 -0.23
C VAL A 136 -0.77 7.70 -1.31
N ILE A 137 -1.93 7.15 -1.68
CA ILE A 137 -2.03 6.20 -2.80
C ILE A 137 -1.68 6.90 -4.12
N GLY A 138 -2.13 8.15 -4.29
CA GLY A 138 -1.71 9.01 -5.40
C GLY A 138 -0.20 9.28 -5.40
N GLU A 139 0.37 9.59 -4.23
CA GLU A 139 1.82 9.79 -4.06
C GLU A 139 2.62 8.51 -4.39
N MET A 140 2.17 7.34 -3.96
CA MET A 140 2.77 6.04 -4.29
C MET A 140 2.72 5.74 -5.80
N MET A 141 1.61 6.09 -6.45
CA MET A 141 1.41 5.82 -7.88
C MET A 141 2.17 6.78 -8.79
N LEU A 142 2.48 8.00 -8.33
CA LEU A 142 3.09 9.02 -9.17
C LEU A 142 4.42 8.56 -9.82
N PRO A 143 5.39 7.95 -9.10
CA PRO A 143 6.60 7.43 -9.73
C PRO A 143 6.35 6.27 -10.70
N VAL A 144 5.32 5.44 -10.44
CA VAL A 144 4.89 4.38 -11.37
C VAL A 144 4.38 4.97 -12.69
N LEU A 145 3.61 6.07 -12.61
CA LEU A 145 3.03 6.75 -13.77
C LEU A 145 4.04 7.54 -14.59
N ARG A 146 5.24 7.81 -14.04
CA ARG A 146 6.33 8.55 -14.70
C ARG A 146 5.82 9.84 -15.40
N PRO A 147 5.28 10.80 -14.63
CA PRO A 147 4.72 12.02 -15.18
C PRO A 147 5.77 12.80 -15.96
N THR A 148 5.33 13.54 -16.98
CA THR A 148 6.21 14.38 -17.81
C THR A 148 6.45 15.77 -17.22
N SER A 149 5.81 16.10 -16.09
CA SER A 149 5.91 17.40 -15.44
C SER A 149 5.80 17.29 -13.92
N PRO A 150 6.60 18.04 -13.14
CA PRO A 150 6.45 18.15 -11.69
C PRO A 150 5.08 18.64 -11.23
N ARG A 151 4.32 19.32 -12.11
CA ARG A 151 2.96 19.78 -11.81
C ARG A 151 1.97 18.64 -11.53
N ALA A 152 2.31 17.41 -11.87
CA ALA A 152 1.50 16.24 -11.56
C ALA A 152 1.48 15.89 -10.06
N LEU A 153 2.37 16.45 -9.23
CA LEU A 153 2.43 16.16 -7.81
C LEU A 153 1.25 16.76 -7.03
N GLN A 154 0.85 18.01 -7.32
CA GLN A 154 -0.23 18.67 -6.59
C GLN A 154 -1.59 17.96 -6.80
N PRO A 155 -2.01 17.58 -8.01
CA PRO A 155 -3.28 16.86 -8.21
C PRO A 155 -3.27 15.41 -7.71
N ALA A 156 -2.09 14.86 -7.39
CA ALA A 156 -1.97 13.52 -6.84
C ALA A 156 -2.19 13.48 -5.32
N ARG A 157 -2.24 14.65 -4.66
CA ARG A 157 -2.52 14.83 -3.23
C ARG A 157 -3.94 15.30 -3.00
#